data_AF-A0A7S2LFG7-F1
#
_entry.id   AF-A0A7S2LFG7-F1
#
_cell.length_a   1.000
_cell.length_b   1.000
_cell.length_c   1.000
_cell.angle_alpha   90.00
_cell.angle_beta   90.00
_cell.angle_gamma   90.00
#
_symmetry.space_group_name_H-M   'P 1'
#
loop_
_entity.id
_entity.type
_entity.pdbx_description
1 polymer ?
#
loop_
_entity_poly.entity_id
_entity_poly.type
_entity_poly.pdbx_seq_one_letter_code
_entity_poly.pdbx_strand_id
1 'polypeptide(L)'
;NKDASKKLVDFVEEWKVRRHKAIQSMGQVKRKKKKRKKKKSSNGYNSDDSFLDDGGLENVFFISGPTASGKTRLVHAVAEQCECVVIEINTAEQRSGQALKRAVQETTQSHSSLAMSKRKQGAPGFFDNGS
;
A
#
# COMPACT_ATOMS: atom_id res chain seq x y z
N ASN A 1 7.80 -25.86 -2.76
CA ASN A 1 7.08 -24.58 -2.55
C ASN A 1 7.59 -23.78 -1.35
N LYS A 2 8.30 -24.38 -0.38
CA LYS A 2 8.85 -23.67 0.79
C LYS A 2 9.85 -22.56 0.40
N ASP A 3 10.71 -22.81 -0.60
CA ASP A 3 11.70 -21.81 -1.05
C ASP A 3 11.05 -20.60 -1.73
N ALA A 4 10.02 -20.81 -2.55
CA ALA A 4 9.26 -19.74 -3.17
C ALA A 4 8.50 -18.91 -2.12
N SER A 5 7.94 -19.57 -1.09
CA SER A 5 7.32 -18.91 0.06
C SER A 5 8.31 -18.01 0.78
N LYS A 6 9.50 -18.54 1.09
CA LYS A 6 10.53 -17.79 1.81
C LYS A 6 10.97 -16.55 1.03
N LYS A 7 11.26 -16.72 -0.27
CA LYS A 7 11.62 -15.60 -1.16
C LYS A 7 10.54 -14.52 -1.22
N LEU A 8 9.27 -14.91 -1.23
CA LEU A 8 8.15 -13.96 -1.23
C LEU A 8 8.03 -13.23 0.11
N VAL A 9 8.21 -13.93 1.24
CA VAL A 9 8.23 -13.33 2.58
C VAL A 9 9.36 -12.32 2.67
N ASP A 10 10.58 -12.72 2.35
CA ASP A 10 11.77 -11.86 2.38
C ASP A 10 11.53 -10.60 1.52
N PHE A 11 11.01 -10.77 0.30
CA PHE A 11 10.64 -9.66 -0.58
C PHE A 11 9.63 -8.69 0.08
N VAL A 12 8.54 -9.21 0.65
CA VAL A 12 7.48 -8.38 1.27
C VAL A 12 8.00 -7.63 2.49
N GLU A 13 8.77 -8.28 3.35
CA GLU A 13 9.33 -7.67 4.56
C GLU A 13 10.33 -6.56 4.21
N GLU A 14 11.25 -6.82 3.29
CA GLU A 14 12.19 -5.80 2.86
C GLU A 14 11.48 -4.63 2.16
N TRP A 15 10.47 -4.92 1.34
CA TRP A 15 9.65 -3.89 0.69
C TRP A 15 8.95 -2.98 1.71
N LYS A 16 8.40 -3.54 2.80
CA LYS A 16 7.80 -2.75 3.88
C LYS A 16 8.79 -1.79 4.53
N VAL A 17 10.00 -2.27 4.85
CA VAL A 17 11.06 -1.44 5.45
C VAL A 17 11.43 -0.30 4.51
N ARG A 18 11.60 -0.59 3.21
CA ARG A 18 11.92 0.44 2.20
C ARG A 18 10.80 1.46 2.05
N ARG A 19 9.54 1.01 1.94
CA ARG A 19 8.35 1.89 1.90
C ARG A 19 8.31 2.81 3.11
N HIS A 20 8.57 2.30 4.31
CA HIS A 20 8.56 3.12 5.52
C HIS A 20 9.64 4.22 5.46
N LYS A 21 10.86 3.88 5.04
CA LYS A 21 11.95 4.86 4.84
C LYS A 21 11.59 5.91 3.77
N ALA A 22 11.00 5.50 2.64
CA ALA A 22 10.57 6.40 1.58
C ALA A 22 9.46 7.37 2.03
N ILE A 23 8.50 6.90 2.83
CA ILE A 23 7.45 7.77 3.39
C ILE A 23 8.03 8.78 4.37
N GLN A 24 8.98 8.36 5.22
CA GLN A 24 9.65 9.25 6.18
C GLN A 24 10.48 10.33 5.46
N SER A 25 11.24 9.96 4.42
CA SER A 25 12.03 10.92 3.63
C SER A 25 11.12 11.90 2.87
N MET A 26 10.02 11.43 2.28
CA MET A 26 8.98 12.25 1.64
C MET A 26 8.35 13.28 2.59
N GLY A 27 8.11 12.91 3.85
CA GLY A 27 7.63 13.85 4.87
C GLY A 27 8.59 15.03 5.09
N GLN A 28 9.91 14.76 5.09
CA GLN A 28 10.94 15.79 5.20
C GLN A 28 11.03 16.67 3.95
N VAL A 29 10.89 16.08 2.75
CA VAL A 29 10.89 16.81 1.47
C VAL A 29 9.67 17.73 1.38
N LYS A 30 8.45 17.25 1.71
CA LYS A 30 7.23 18.09 1.74
C LYS A 30 7.38 19.26 2.71
N ARG A 31 7.97 19.05 3.90
CA ARG A 31 8.22 20.10 4.88
C ARG A 31 9.23 21.15 4.38
N LYS A 32 10.31 20.72 3.70
CA LYS A 32 11.27 21.61 3.03
C LYS A 32 10.62 22.39 1.88
N LYS A 33 9.74 21.76 1.09
CA LYS A 33 8.99 22.39 -0.02
C LYS A 33 8.01 23.45 0.52
N LYS A 34 7.29 23.20 1.62
CA LYS A 34 6.43 24.19 2.30
C LYS A 34 7.22 25.40 2.82
N LYS A 35 8.41 25.19 3.39
CA LYS A 35 9.32 26.28 3.79
C LYS A 35 9.83 27.10 2.60
N ARG A 36 10.14 26.45 1.46
CA ARG A 36 10.57 27.15 0.22
C ARG A 36 9.42 27.92 -0.43
N LYS A 37 8.19 27.39 -0.43
CA LYS A 37 7.01 28.06 -0.99
C LYS A 37 6.63 29.33 -0.22
N LYS A 38 6.84 29.37 1.11
CA LYS A 38 6.69 30.59 1.93
C LYS A 38 7.69 31.70 1.57
N LYS A 39 8.82 31.37 0.91
CA LYS A 39 9.84 32.34 0.47
C LYS A 39 9.74 32.74 -1.00
N LYS A 40 8.89 32.10 -1.81
CA LYS A 40 8.80 32.36 -3.26
C LYS A 40 7.35 32.64 -3.65
N SER A 41 6.92 33.90 -3.46
CA SER A 41 5.69 34.44 -4.07
C SER A 41 6.01 35.10 -5.42
N SER A 42 6.67 34.38 -6.32
CA SER A 42 6.67 34.75 -7.72
C SER A 42 6.96 33.51 -8.57
N ASN A 43 6.03 33.30 -9.51
CA ASN A 43 6.10 32.55 -10.75
C ASN A 43 7.08 31.36 -10.86
N GLY A 44 6.53 30.18 -11.14
CA GLY A 44 7.29 29.03 -11.63
C GLY A 44 6.57 27.72 -11.34
N TYR A 45 5.83 27.21 -12.33
CA TYR A 45 5.36 25.82 -12.36
C TYR A 45 6.61 24.93 -12.43
N ASN A 46 7.10 24.45 -11.28
CA ASN A 46 8.14 23.45 -11.24
C ASN A 46 7.46 22.09 -10.99
N SER A 47 7.18 21.37 -12.07
CA SER A 47 6.76 19.96 -12.02
C SER A 47 7.96 19.12 -11.62
N ASP A 48 8.26 19.17 -10.32
CA ASP A 48 9.32 18.42 -9.69
C ASP A 48 8.81 16.99 -9.46
N ASP A 49 8.95 16.16 -10.51
CA ASP A 49 8.70 14.71 -10.55
C ASP A 49 9.80 13.90 -9.84
N SER A 50 10.60 14.53 -8.98
CA SER A 50 11.64 13.86 -8.18
C SER A 50 11.11 12.82 -7.17
N PHE A 51 9.79 12.67 -7.07
CA PHE A 51 9.16 11.56 -6.35
C PHE A 51 8.94 10.31 -7.21
N LEU A 52 9.10 10.41 -8.54
CA LEU A 52 9.05 9.29 -9.48
C LEU A 52 10.44 8.69 -9.73
N ASP A 53 11.51 9.42 -9.38
CA ASP A 53 12.90 8.93 -9.43
C ASP A 53 13.22 8.06 -8.21
N ASP A 54 12.42 7.00 -8.04
CA ASP A 54 12.56 5.99 -6.99
C ASP A 54 13.56 4.91 -7.45
N GLY A 55 14.81 5.31 -7.69
CA GLY A 55 16.02 4.47 -7.61
C GLY A 55 15.99 3.04 -8.20
N GLY A 56 15.23 2.76 -9.26
CA GLY A 56 15.21 1.45 -9.91
C GLY A 56 14.70 0.29 -9.05
N LEU A 57 13.67 0.50 -8.21
CA LEU A 57 13.19 -0.53 -7.29
C LEU A 57 12.32 -1.60 -7.96
N GLU A 58 12.61 -2.87 -7.65
CA GLU A 58 11.74 -4.02 -7.96
C GLU A 58 10.47 -3.97 -7.10
N ASN A 59 9.44 -3.29 -7.59
CA ASN A 59 8.12 -3.21 -6.94
C ASN A 59 7.20 -4.39 -7.29
N VAL A 60 7.70 -5.34 -8.08
CA VAL A 60 6.93 -6.44 -8.66
C VAL A 60 7.66 -7.74 -8.39
N PHE A 61 6.94 -8.72 -7.84
CA PHE A 61 7.42 -10.09 -7.70
C PHE A 61 6.62 -11.00 -8.63
N PHE A 62 7.30 -11.74 -9.51
CA PHE A 62 6.66 -12.62 -10.48
C PHE A 62 6.65 -14.07 -10.01
N ILE A 63 5.47 -14.66 -9.92
CA ILE A 63 5.27 -16.07 -9.52
C ILE A 63 4.77 -16.87 -10.72
N SER A 64 5.57 -17.82 -11.18
CA SER A 64 5.20 -18.74 -12.25
C SER A 64 5.19 -20.20 -11.80
N GLY A 65 4.52 -21.05 -12.57
CA GLY A 65 4.46 -22.49 -12.33
C GLY A 65 3.21 -23.13 -12.93
N PRO A 66 3.12 -24.47 -12.97
CA PRO A 66 2.00 -25.20 -13.56
C PRO A 66 0.63 -24.85 -12.95
N THR A 67 -0.45 -25.10 -13.69
CA THR A 67 -1.82 -24.96 -13.16
C THR A 67 -2.00 -25.84 -11.91
N ALA A 68 -2.82 -25.38 -10.96
CA ALA A 68 -3.08 -26.06 -9.68
C ALA A 68 -1.88 -26.26 -8.74
N SER A 69 -0.72 -25.62 -8.98
CA SER A 69 0.43 -25.68 -8.06
C SER A 69 0.28 -24.84 -6.77
N GLY A 70 -0.90 -24.25 -6.53
CA GLY A 70 -1.20 -23.50 -5.31
C GLY A 70 -0.61 -22.08 -5.25
N LYS A 71 -0.29 -21.46 -6.39
CA LYS A 71 0.31 -20.10 -6.45
C LYS A 71 -0.54 -19.05 -5.73
N THR A 72 -1.84 -18.99 -6.01
CA THR A 72 -2.75 -18.06 -5.33
C THR A 72 -2.76 -18.30 -3.82
N ARG A 73 -2.90 -19.57 -3.41
CA ARG A 73 -2.88 -19.94 -1.98
C ARG A 73 -1.59 -19.55 -1.29
N LEU A 74 -0.45 -19.68 -1.97
CA LEU A 74 0.86 -19.26 -1.48
C LEU A 74 0.87 -17.74 -1.20
N VAL A 75 0.37 -16.93 -2.14
CA VAL A 75 0.30 -15.47 -1.98
C VAL A 75 -0.57 -15.09 -0.79
N HIS A 76 -1.76 -15.69 -0.64
CA HIS A 76 -2.63 -15.40 0.50
C HIS A 76 -2.01 -15.81 1.84
N ALA A 77 -1.36 -16.97 1.90
CA ALA A 77 -0.70 -17.43 3.13
C ALA A 77 0.44 -16.50 3.54
N VAL A 78 1.26 -16.05 2.59
CA VAL A 78 2.34 -15.08 2.87
C VAL A 78 1.78 -13.72 3.24
N ALA A 79 0.71 -13.27 2.58
CA ALA A 79 0.07 -12.00 2.93
C ALA A 79 -0.49 -12.02 4.37
N GLU A 80 -1.13 -13.12 4.78
CA GLU A 80 -1.61 -13.31 6.15
C GLU A 80 -0.44 -13.33 7.14
N GLN A 81 0.62 -14.11 6.86
CA GLN A 81 1.82 -14.17 7.69
C GLN A 81 2.48 -12.80 7.86
N CYS A 82 2.53 -12.00 6.80
CA CYS A 82 3.10 -10.67 6.82
C CYS A 82 2.07 -9.61 7.26
N GLU A 83 0.86 -9.92 7.71
CA GLU A 83 -0.16 -8.92 8.09
C GLU A 83 -0.45 -7.89 6.97
N CYS A 84 -0.48 -8.35 5.72
CA CYS A 84 -0.80 -7.56 4.54
C CYS A 84 -2.26 -7.76 4.14
N VAL A 85 -2.92 -6.66 3.75
CA VAL A 85 -4.23 -6.74 3.08
C VAL A 85 -3.99 -7.02 1.60
N VAL A 86 -4.66 -8.06 1.07
CA VAL A 86 -4.56 -8.44 -0.34
C VAL A 86 -5.66 -7.73 -1.13
N ILE A 87 -5.26 -7.11 -2.24
CA ILE A 87 -6.18 -6.68 -3.31
C ILE A 87 -5.93 -7.62 -4.48
N GLU A 88 -6.92 -8.45 -4.81
CA GLU A 88 -6.85 -9.42 -5.90
C GLU A 88 -7.61 -8.89 -7.12
N ILE A 89 -7.06 -9.12 -8.31
CA ILE A 89 -7.69 -8.78 -9.59
C ILE A 89 -7.57 -10.01 -10.48
N ASN A 90 -8.71 -10.62 -10.79
CA ASN A 90 -8.74 -11.86 -11.58
C ASN A 90 -8.69 -11.57 -13.09
N THR A 91 -8.19 -12.52 -13.88
CA THR A 91 -8.24 -12.47 -15.35
C THR A 91 -9.65 -12.46 -15.92
N ALA A 92 -10.65 -12.90 -15.15
CA ALA A 92 -12.07 -12.85 -15.53
C ALA A 92 -12.67 -11.43 -15.48
N GLU A 93 -12.00 -10.47 -14.84
CA GLU A 93 -12.47 -9.09 -14.71
C GLU A 93 -12.02 -8.20 -15.88
N GLN A 94 -12.70 -7.08 -16.10
CA GLN A 94 -12.30 -6.11 -17.13
C GLN A 94 -11.02 -5.38 -16.71
N ARG A 95 -9.92 -5.62 -17.43
CA ARG A 95 -8.58 -5.09 -17.11
C ARG A 95 -8.16 -3.88 -17.96
N SER A 96 -9.13 -3.08 -18.45
CA SER A 96 -8.80 -1.82 -19.11
C SER A 96 -8.09 -0.88 -18.12
N GLY A 97 -7.23 0.02 -18.60
CA GLY A 97 -6.48 0.92 -17.71
C GLY A 97 -7.39 1.77 -16.81
N GLN A 98 -8.60 2.11 -17.28
CA GLN A 98 -9.60 2.81 -16.48
C GLN A 98 -10.27 1.89 -15.46
N ALA A 99 -10.62 0.67 -15.84
CA ALA A 99 -11.24 -0.31 -14.95
C ALA A 99 -10.29 -0.71 -13.82
N LEU A 100 -9.01 -0.94 -14.12
CA LEU A 100 -7.97 -1.25 -13.13
C LEU A 100 -7.80 -0.14 -12.10
N LYS A 101 -7.74 1.12 -12.56
CA LYS A 101 -7.65 2.29 -11.66
C LYS A 101 -8.87 2.39 -10.75
N ARG A 102 -10.07 2.18 -11.31
CA ARG A 102 -11.33 2.21 -10.54
C ARG A 102 -11.37 1.11 -9.49
N ALA A 103 -11.07 -0.14 -9.87
CA ALA A 103 -11.04 -1.27 -8.96
C ALA A 103 -10.10 -1.00 -7.77
N VAL A 104 -8.85 -0.60 -8.04
CA VAL A 104 -7.88 -0.29 -6.98
C VAL A 104 -8.37 0.87 -6.09
N GLN A 105 -8.95 1.92 -6.68
CA GLN A 105 -9.46 3.06 -5.94
C GLN A 105 -10.62 2.69 -5.03
N GLU A 106 -11.64 2.00 -5.56
CA GLU A 106 -12.83 1.59 -4.83
C GLU A 106 -12.46 0.63 -3.68
N THR A 107 -11.64 -0.38 -3.97
CA THR A 107 -11.17 -1.34 -2.97
C THR A 107 -10.38 -0.63 -1.86
N THR A 108 -9.50 0.31 -2.19
CA THR A 108 -8.72 1.02 -1.15
C THR A 108 -9.62 1.90 -0.28
N GLN A 109 -10.64 2.55 -0.84
CA GLN A 109 -11.58 3.38 -0.08
C GLN A 109 -12.47 2.54 0.83
N SER A 110 -13.05 1.45 0.33
CA SER A 110 -13.88 0.55 1.13
C SER A 110 -13.08 -0.14 2.25
N HIS A 111 -11.85 -0.57 1.99
CA HIS A 111 -10.99 -1.13 3.03
C HIS A 111 -10.61 -0.09 4.10
N SER A 112 -10.31 1.15 3.71
CA SER A 112 -9.98 2.20 4.67
C SER A 112 -11.16 2.55 5.57
N SER A 113 -12.39 2.60 5.03
CA SER A 113 -13.59 2.87 5.83
C SER A 113 -13.89 1.73 6.80
N LEU A 114 -13.73 0.47 6.37
CA LEU A 114 -13.85 -0.71 7.24
C LEU A 114 -12.79 -0.72 8.37
N ALA A 115 -11.52 -0.44 8.05
CA ALA A 115 -10.45 -0.37 9.04
C ALA A 115 -10.66 0.75 10.07
N MET A 116 -11.22 1.88 9.66
CA MET A 116 -11.55 3.00 10.54
C MET A 116 -12.76 2.70 11.44
N SER A 117 -13.77 1.98 10.94
CA SER A 117 -14.93 1.55 11.75
C SER A 117 -14.57 0.54 12.83
N LYS A 118 -13.62 -0.38 12.57
CA LYS A 118 -13.15 -1.36 13.57
C LYS A 118 -12.43 -0.70 14.76
N ARG A 119 -11.87 0.50 14.57
CA ARG A 119 -11.25 1.29 15.66
C ARG A 119 -12.26 1.98 16.59
N LYS A 120 -13.51 2.21 16.15
CA LYS A 120 -14.55 2.87 16.97
C LYS A 120 -15.26 1.94 17.94
N GLN A 121 -15.25 0.62 17.72
CA GLN A 121 -15.93 -0.36 18.58
C GLN A 121 -15.13 -0.78 19.83
N GLY A 122 -13.90 -0.26 20.00
CA GLY A 122 -13.03 -0.54 21.16
C GLY A 122 -13.07 0.50 22.28
N ALA A 123 -13.94 1.51 22.20
CA ALA A 123 -14.15 2.43 23.32
C ALA A 123 -15.20 1.82 24.27
N PRO A 124 -14.87 1.50 25.54
CA PRO A 124 -15.89 1.13 26.50
C PRO A 124 -16.81 2.34 26.69
N GLY A 125 -18.10 2.15 26.40
CA GLY A 125 -19.13 3.15 26.63
C GLY A 125 -19.19 3.48 28.13
N PHE A 126 -18.73 4.68 28.48
CA PHE A 126 -18.98 5.28 29.77
C PHE A 126 -20.45 5.71 29.79
N PHE A 127 -21.34 4.82 30.20
CA PHE A 127 -22.66 5.20 30.71
C PHE A 127 -22.52 5.37 32.22
N ASP A 128 -22.32 6.62 32.63
CA ASP A 128 -22.54 7.06 33.99
C ASP A 128 -24.06 7.17 34.19
N ASN A 129 -24.62 6.24 34.96
CA ASN A 129 -26.00 6.32 35.44
C ASN A 129 -25.94 6.66 36.92
N GLY A 130 -26.12 7.94 37.24
CA GLY A 130 -26.09 8.41 38.62
C GLY A 130 -26.79 9.74 38.78
N SER A 131 -28.11 9.71 38.97
CA SER A 131 -28.87 10.34 40.08
C SER A 131 -30.36 10.26 39.82
#